data_AF-A0A7S0IPK9-F1
#
_entry.id   AF-A0A7S0IPK9-F1
#
_cell.length_a   1.000
_cell.length_b   1.000
_cell.length_c   1.000
_cell.angle_alpha   90.00
_cell.angle_beta   90.00
_cell.angle_gamma   90.00
#
_symmetry.space_group_name_H-M   'P 1'
#
loop_
_entity.id
_entity.type
_entity.pdbx_description
1 polymer ?
#
loop_
_entity_poly.entity_id
_entity_poly.type
_entity_poly.pdbx_seq_one_letter_code
_entity_poly.pdbx_strand_id
1 'polypeptide(L)'
;MSDARAERLSHAHSLCPCCSLPSTPQVAPADLRAADAIRAACARRGMIGLWRGYFAGLCVWGPFSAVYFASYEAIRDAMGREAVGSNLMAGMGGGAIAAVTTQPLDCARTRLQVGLTKESAGLMQVVRDIFAREGLQALMRGTLARALWLAPGCGITITVFDNVAALLQTAN
;
A
#
# COMPACT_ATOMS: atom_id res chain seq x y z
N MET A 1 21.18 34.47 -17.99
CA MET A 1 21.93 33.26 -17.57
C MET A 1 21.10 32.28 -16.74
N SER A 2 19.75 32.38 -16.75
CA SER A 2 18.81 31.47 -16.09
C SER A 2 18.21 30.42 -17.05
N ASP A 3 18.19 30.69 -18.36
CA ASP A 3 17.54 29.81 -19.35
C ASP A 3 18.34 28.55 -19.70
N ALA A 4 19.68 28.59 -19.63
CA ALA A 4 20.52 27.45 -20.03
C ALA A 4 20.45 26.23 -19.07
N ARG A 5 19.81 26.40 -17.89
CA ARG A 5 19.60 25.32 -16.91
C ARG A 5 18.27 24.59 -17.14
N ALA A 6 17.29 25.23 -17.80
CA ALA A 6 15.99 24.64 -18.10
C ALA A 6 16.08 23.64 -19.27
N GLU A 7 16.87 23.93 -20.31
CA GLU A 7 17.04 23.01 -21.45
C GLU A 7 17.79 21.72 -21.08
N ARG A 8 18.76 21.78 -20.15
CA ARG A 8 19.48 20.56 -19.71
C ARG A 8 18.63 19.60 -18.89
N LEU A 9 17.56 20.06 -18.24
CA LEU A 9 16.62 19.20 -17.52
C LEU A 9 15.61 18.52 -18.45
N SER A 10 15.34 19.09 -19.63
CA SER A 10 14.48 18.48 -20.65
C SER A 10 15.11 17.21 -21.25
N HIS A 11 16.43 17.20 -21.48
CA HIS A 11 17.10 16.04 -22.07
C HIS A 11 17.25 14.84 -21.12
N ALA A 12 17.29 15.05 -19.81
CA ALA A 12 17.37 13.96 -18.83
C ALA A 12 16.06 13.14 -18.70
N HIS A 13 14.93 13.68 -19.15
CA HIS A 13 13.62 13.01 -19.13
C HIS A 13 13.39 12.00 -20.27
N SER A 14 14.35 11.85 -21.19
CA SER A 14 14.18 11.06 -22.42
C SER A 14 14.57 9.57 -22.32
N LEU A 15 15.15 9.12 -21.20
CA LEU A 15 15.67 7.75 -21.07
C LEU A 15 14.80 6.79 -20.25
N CYS A 16 13.65 7.23 -19.72
CA CYS A 16 12.72 6.35 -19.01
C CYS A 16 11.34 6.37 -19.68
N PRO A 17 10.99 5.33 -20.47
CA PRO A 17 9.66 5.21 -21.08
C PRO A 17 8.50 5.22 -20.07
N CYS A 18 8.79 4.99 -18.78
CA CYS A 18 7.80 4.96 -17.70
C CYS A 18 7.38 6.37 -17.20
N CYS A 19 8.15 7.43 -17.50
CA CYS A 19 7.89 8.80 -17.01
C CYS A 19 7.14 9.70 -18.01
N SER A 20 6.79 9.19 -19.19
CA SER A 20 6.04 9.94 -20.22
C SER A 20 4.51 9.79 -20.04
N LEU A 21 4.02 10.08 -18.84
CA LEU A 21 2.61 10.36 -18.62
C LEU A 21 2.50 11.83 -18.20
N PRO A 22 1.45 12.55 -18.62
CA PRO A 22 1.22 13.92 -18.20
C PRO A 22 1.02 13.88 -16.68
N SER A 23 2.08 14.18 -15.94
CA SER A 23 2.02 14.33 -14.50
C SER A 23 1.16 15.55 -14.24
N THR A 24 -0.13 15.33 -13.93
CA THR A 24 -0.86 16.34 -13.17
C THR A 24 0.01 16.69 -11.98
N PRO A 25 0.33 17.97 -11.73
CA PRO A 25 1.15 18.36 -10.60
C PRO A 25 0.47 17.84 -9.32
N GLN A 26 1.04 16.77 -8.75
CA GLN A 26 0.58 16.16 -7.50
C GLN A 26 0.95 17.03 -6.29
N VAL A 27 1.87 17.97 -6.50
CA VAL A 27 2.23 19.00 -5.52
C VAL A 27 1.31 20.19 -5.78
N ALA A 28 0.25 20.31 -4.97
CA ALA A 28 -0.47 21.57 -4.88
C ALA A 28 0.53 22.68 -4.49
N PRO A 29 0.43 23.89 -5.06
CA PRO A 29 1.25 25.02 -4.63
C PRO A 29 1.24 25.13 -3.09
N ALA A 30 2.39 25.43 -2.49
CA ALA A 30 2.62 25.39 -1.04
C ALA A 30 1.72 26.35 -0.23
N ASP A 31 0.96 27.18 -0.93
CA ASP A 31 0.08 28.25 -0.52
C ASP A 31 -1.42 27.92 -0.69
N LEU A 32 -1.78 26.74 -1.20
CA LEU A 32 -3.19 26.35 -1.31
C LEU A 32 -3.79 25.89 0.02
N ARG A 33 -4.94 26.49 0.37
CA ARG A 33 -5.77 26.01 1.47
C ARG A 33 -6.33 24.63 1.11
N ALA A 34 -6.38 23.73 2.10
CA ALA A 34 -6.99 22.40 1.93
C ALA A 34 -8.42 22.45 1.37
N ALA A 35 -9.18 23.50 1.73
CA ALA A 35 -10.52 23.74 1.20
C ALA A 35 -10.54 23.94 -0.32
N ASP A 36 -9.56 24.63 -0.88
CA ASP A 36 -9.49 24.91 -2.32
C ASP A 36 -9.06 23.66 -3.10
N ALA A 37 -8.19 22.84 -2.51
CA ALA A 37 -7.84 21.52 -3.06
C ALA A 37 -9.06 20.57 -3.08
N ILE A 38 -9.85 20.53 -2.01
CA ILE A 38 -11.07 19.72 -1.93
C ILE A 38 -12.12 20.22 -2.92
N ARG A 39 -12.35 21.54 -3.00
CA ARG A 39 -13.28 22.14 -3.98
C ARG A 39 -12.87 21.81 -5.41
N ALA A 40 -11.58 21.95 -5.73
CA ALA A 40 -11.06 21.60 -7.05
C ALA A 40 -11.16 20.08 -7.34
N ALA A 41 -10.97 19.22 -6.34
CA ALA A 41 -11.14 17.78 -6.49
C ALA A 41 -12.60 17.39 -6.74
N CYS A 42 -13.54 17.97 -5.96
CA CYS A 42 -14.97 17.77 -6.15
C CYS A 42 -15.46 18.28 -7.50
N ALA A 43 -14.96 19.43 -7.98
CA ALA A 43 -15.31 19.97 -9.28
C ALA A 43 -14.83 19.09 -10.46
N ARG A 44 -13.68 18.41 -10.30
CA ARG A 44 -13.11 17.55 -11.35
C ARG A 44 -13.69 16.13 -11.38
N ARG A 45 -13.83 15.49 -10.22
CA ARG A 45 -14.17 14.04 -10.10
C ARG A 45 -15.55 13.76 -9.51
N GLY A 46 -16.27 14.81 -9.11
CA GLY A 46 -17.51 14.68 -8.34
C GLY A 46 -17.27 14.18 -6.91
N MET A 47 -18.32 14.24 -6.08
CA MET A 47 -18.24 13.80 -4.68
C MET A 47 -17.95 12.29 -4.56
N ILE A 48 -18.53 11.47 -5.44
CA ILE A 48 -18.35 10.00 -5.45
C ILE A 48 -16.91 9.63 -5.85
N GLY A 49 -16.29 10.40 -6.74
CA GLY A 49 -14.90 10.19 -7.15
C GLY A 49 -13.91 10.36 -6.01
N LEU A 50 -14.24 11.18 -4.99
CA LEU A 50 -13.40 11.37 -3.80
C LEU A 50 -13.31 10.10 -2.93
N TRP A 51 -14.42 9.36 -2.79
CA TRP A 51 -14.50 8.15 -1.98
C TRP A 51 -13.94 6.91 -2.67
N ARG A 52 -13.68 6.97 -3.97
CA ARG A 52 -13.20 5.82 -4.75
C ARG A 52 -11.87 5.26 -4.25
N GLY A 53 -10.97 6.15 -3.83
CA GLY A 53 -9.69 5.76 -3.20
C GLY A 53 -9.87 5.14 -1.81
N TYR A 54 -10.92 5.52 -1.09
CA TYR A 54 -11.26 4.96 0.21
C TYR A 54 -11.81 3.53 0.08
N PHE A 55 -12.75 3.30 -0.86
CA PHE A 55 -13.26 1.95 -1.15
C PHE A 55 -12.16 1.00 -1.62
N ALA A 56 -11.27 1.45 -2.50
CA ALA A 56 -10.11 0.68 -2.91
C ALA A 56 -9.22 0.33 -1.70
N GLY A 57 -9.09 1.24 -0.73
CA GLY A 57 -8.39 0.97 0.52
C GLY A 57 -9.05 -0.12 1.37
N LEU A 58 -10.36 -0.04 1.57
CA LEU A 58 -11.11 -1.06 2.33
C LEU A 58 -10.98 -2.45 1.70
N CYS A 59 -11.05 -2.54 0.37
CA CYS A 59 -10.89 -3.79 -0.37
C CYS A 59 -9.49 -4.42 -0.23
N VAL A 60 -8.50 -3.66 0.21
CA VAL A 60 -7.14 -4.15 0.48
C VAL A 60 -6.97 -4.51 1.96
N TRP A 61 -7.44 -3.64 2.86
CA TRP A 61 -7.27 -3.84 4.30
C TRP A 61 -8.11 -5.00 4.85
N GLY A 62 -9.31 -5.21 4.32
CA GLY A 62 -10.17 -6.34 4.71
C GLY A 62 -9.53 -7.72 4.46
N PRO A 63 -9.07 -8.05 3.24
CA PRO A 63 -8.38 -9.31 3.01
C PRO A 63 -7.02 -9.38 3.72
N PHE A 64 -6.33 -8.25 3.90
CA PHE A 64 -5.07 -8.22 4.64
C PHE A 64 -5.24 -8.71 6.08
N SER A 65 -6.24 -8.19 6.81
CA SER A 65 -6.49 -8.63 8.18
C SER A 65 -6.90 -10.09 8.25
N ALA A 66 -7.75 -10.56 7.33
CA ALA A 66 -8.18 -11.95 7.29
C ALA A 66 -7.01 -12.93 7.11
N VAL A 67 -6.14 -12.68 6.11
CA VAL A 67 -4.97 -13.53 5.85
C VAL A 67 -3.95 -13.43 6.97
N TYR A 68 -3.75 -12.23 7.53
CA TYR A 68 -2.84 -12.01 8.65
C TYR A 68 -3.23 -12.86 9.86
N PHE A 69 -4.48 -12.77 10.33
CA PHE A 69 -4.94 -13.52 11.50
C PHE A 69 -4.92 -15.03 11.25
N ALA A 70 -5.38 -15.49 10.09
CA ALA A 70 -5.35 -16.90 9.72
C ALA A 70 -3.91 -17.46 9.71
N SER A 71 -2.97 -16.72 9.11
CA SER A 71 -1.57 -17.13 9.04
C SER A 71 -0.89 -17.06 10.41
N TYR A 72 -1.19 -16.02 11.19
CA TYR A 72 -0.67 -15.85 12.55
C TYR A 72 -1.09 -17.01 13.45
N GLU A 73 -2.37 -17.39 13.44
CA GLU A 73 -2.88 -18.50 14.25
C GLU A 73 -2.26 -19.83 13.83
N ALA A 74 -2.18 -20.10 12.53
CA ALA A 74 -1.56 -21.32 12.01
C ALA A 74 -0.08 -21.45 12.41
N ILE A 75 0.68 -20.35 12.32
CA ILE A 75 2.10 -20.36 12.68
C ILE A 75 2.29 -20.46 14.19
N ARG A 76 1.48 -19.75 14.98
CA ARG A 76 1.52 -19.78 16.44
C ARG A 76 1.19 -21.18 16.98
N ASP A 77 0.16 -21.82 16.44
CA ASP A 77 -0.24 -23.16 16.88
C ASP A 77 0.78 -24.22 16.46
N ALA A 78 1.47 -24.04 15.33
CA ALA A 78 2.55 -24.93 14.90
C ALA A 78 3.83 -24.83 15.77
N MET A 79 4.20 -23.64 16.25
CA MET A 79 5.39 -23.46 17.11
C MET A 79 5.12 -23.70 18.60
N GLY A 80 3.85 -23.81 18.99
CA GLY A 80 3.45 -23.90 20.39
C GLY A 80 3.31 -22.53 21.04
N ARG A 81 2.25 -22.38 21.84
CA ARG A 81 1.82 -21.09 22.42
C ARG A 81 2.73 -20.61 23.56
N GLU A 82 3.49 -21.51 24.17
CA GLU A 82 4.38 -21.21 25.30
C GLU A 82 5.84 -20.98 24.89
N ALA A 83 6.19 -21.21 23.62
CA ALA A 83 7.56 -21.04 23.16
C ALA A 83 7.96 -19.56 23.14
N VAL A 84 9.09 -19.25 23.79
CA VAL A 84 9.66 -17.89 23.82
C VAL A 84 9.97 -17.45 22.39
N GLY A 85 9.37 -16.34 21.96
CA GLY A 85 9.54 -15.81 20.60
C GLY A 85 8.61 -16.42 19.54
N SER A 86 7.74 -17.38 19.91
CA SER A 86 6.71 -17.93 19.00
C SER A 86 5.81 -16.83 18.42
N ASN A 87 5.36 -15.91 19.27
CA ASN A 87 4.48 -14.81 18.84
C ASN A 87 5.20 -13.78 17.95
N LEU A 88 6.51 -13.57 18.15
CA LEU A 88 7.34 -12.73 17.30
C LEU A 88 7.45 -13.35 15.89
N MET A 89 7.84 -14.62 15.83
CA MET A 89 7.99 -15.35 14.56
C MET A 89 6.64 -15.54 13.85
N ALA A 90 5.57 -15.77 14.59
CA ALA A 90 4.21 -15.85 14.05
C ALA A 90 3.73 -14.50 13.51
N GLY A 91 4.00 -13.40 14.22
CA GLY A 91 3.68 -12.05 13.74
C GLY A 91 4.49 -11.66 12.49
N MET A 92 5.78 -11.99 12.46
CA MET A 92 6.64 -11.76 11.30
C MET A 92 6.21 -12.59 10.09
N GLY A 93 6.02 -13.90 10.28
CA GLY A 93 5.62 -14.83 9.23
C GLY A 93 4.21 -14.54 8.70
N GLY A 94 3.25 -14.31 9.59
CA GLY A 94 1.89 -13.93 9.24
C GLY A 94 1.83 -12.60 8.48
N GLY A 95 2.62 -11.61 8.91
CA GLY A 95 2.76 -10.33 8.21
C GLY A 95 3.35 -10.47 6.80
N ALA A 96 4.36 -11.32 6.64
CA ALA A 96 4.98 -11.59 5.34
C ALA A 96 4.02 -12.31 4.37
N ILE A 97 3.31 -13.34 4.84
CA ILE A 97 2.33 -14.09 4.02
C ILE A 97 1.16 -13.17 3.62
N ALA A 98 0.64 -12.39 4.56
CA ALA A 98 -0.40 -11.40 4.28
C ALA A 98 0.07 -10.36 3.27
N ALA A 99 1.31 -9.85 3.39
CA ALA A 99 1.89 -8.91 2.44
C ALA A 99 1.97 -9.48 1.02
N VAL A 100 2.43 -10.72 0.85
CA VAL A 100 2.52 -11.38 -0.46
C VAL A 100 1.13 -11.59 -1.06
N THR A 101 0.18 -12.03 -0.25
CA THR A 101 -1.18 -12.35 -0.72
C THR A 101 -1.95 -11.11 -1.13
N THR A 102 -1.81 -9.98 -0.41
CA THR A 102 -2.52 -8.74 -0.74
C THR A 102 -1.78 -7.81 -1.68
N GLN A 103 -0.51 -8.11 -1.99
CA GLN A 103 0.29 -7.33 -2.93
C GLN A 103 -0.41 -6.97 -4.25
N PRO A 104 -1.12 -7.88 -4.96
CA PRO A 104 -1.69 -7.52 -6.26
C PRO A 104 -2.79 -6.45 -6.12
N LEU A 105 -3.55 -6.49 -5.02
CA LEU A 105 -4.56 -5.48 -4.68
C LEU A 105 -3.92 -4.15 -4.28
N ASP A 106 -2.83 -4.20 -3.50
CA ASP A 106 -2.04 -3.02 -3.13
C ASP A 106 -1.44 -2.32 -4.36
N CYS A 107 -0.91 -3.08 -5.32
CA CYS A 107 -0.42 -2.54 -6.59
C CYS A 107 -1.54 -1.87 -7.41
N ALA A 108 -2.72 -2.47 -7.49
CA ALA A 108 -3.85 -1.85 -8.19
C ALA A 108 -4.34 -0.58 -7.50
N ARG A 109 -4.42 -0.59 -6.16
CA ARG A 109 -4.79 0.59 -5.36
C ARG A 109 -3.81 1.74 -5.56
N THR A 110 -2.51 1.47 -5.51
CA THR A 110 -1.48 2.52 -5.69
C THR A 110 -1.54 3.13 -7.09
N ARG A 111 -1.70 2.33 -8.15
CA ARG A 111 -1.90 2.86 -9.52
C ARG A 111 -3.17 3.72 -9.65
N LEU A 112 -4.23 3.33 -8.94
CA LEU A 112 -5.46 4.11 -8.86
C LEU A 112 -5.24 5.49 -8.23
N GLN A 113 -4.46 5.54 -7.15
CA GLN A 113 -4.19 6.75 -6.38
C GLN A 113 -3.19 7.68 -7.10
N VAL A 114 -2.19 7.11 -7.76
CA VAL A 114 -1.21 7.86 -8.56
C VAL A 114 -1.84 8.40 -9.86
N GLY A 115 -3.03 7.91 -10.25
CA GLY A 115 -3.75 8.40 -11.42
C GLY A 115 -3.26 7.80 -12.74
N LEU A 116 -2.58 6.65 -12.69
CA LEU A 116 -2.08 5.93 -13.87
C LEU A 116 -3.18 5.15 -14.61
N THR A 117 -4.43 5.34 -14.22
CA THR A 117 -5.60 4.57 -14.67
C THR A 117 -6.69 5.51 -15.15
N LYS A 118 -7.54 5.06 -16.08
CA LYS A 118 -8.72 5.82 -16.52
C LYS A 118 -9.56 6.24 -15.32
N GLU A 119 -10.10 7.47 -15.33
CA GLU A 119 -10.80 8.06 -14.17
C GLU A 119 -12.00 7.22 -13.69
N SER A 120 -12.59 6.39 -14.55
CA SER A 120 -13.73 5.52 -14.26
C SER A 120 -13.38 4.04 -13.97
N ALA A 121 -12.11 3.63 -14.02
CA ALA A 121 -11.75 2.21 -13.94
C ALA A 121 -11.87 1.64 -12.52
N GLY A 122 -12.66 0.59 -12.32
CA GLY A 122 -12.78 -0.09 -11.01
C GLY A 122 -11.49 -0.82 -10.60
N LEU A 123 -11.30 -1.11 -9.31
CA LEU A 123 -10.08 -1.79 -8.79
C LEU A 123 -9.79 -3.11 -9.53
N MET A 124 -10.82 -3.93 -9.74
CA MET A 124 -10.69 -5.20 -10.46
C MET A 124 -10.38 -5.04 -11.95
N GLN A 125 -10.86 -3.96 -12.58
CA GLN A 125 -10.51 -3.65 -13.97
C GLN A 125 -9.04 -3.26 -14.07
N VAL A 126 -8.52 -2.50 -13.11
CA VAL A 126 -7.10 -2.13 -13.04
C VAL A 126 -6.22 -3.37 -12.83
N VAL A 127 -6.59 -4.29 -11.93
CA VAL A 127 -5.84 -5.55 -11.76
C VAL A 127 -5.78 -6.33 -13.08
N ARG A 128 -6.93 -6.47 -13.77
CA ARG A 128 -7.02 -7.19 -15.05
C ARG A 128 -6.18 -6.52 -16.14
N ASP A 129 -6.23 -5.19 -16.23
CA ASP A 129 -5.46 -4.41 -17.20
C ASP A 129 -3.95 -4.55 -16.97
N ILE A 130 -3.49 -4.52 -15.72
CA ILE A 130 -2.07 -4.74 -15.37
C ILE A 130 -1.67 -6.16 -15.76
N PHE A 131 -2.47 -7.15 -15.40
CA PHE A 131 -2.18 -8.55 -15.70
C PHE A 131 -2.08 -8.80 -17.22
N ALA A 132 -2.98 -8.21 -18.01
CA ALA A 132 -2.98 -8.37 -19.47
C ALA A 132 -1.82 -7.63 -20.18
N ARG A 133 -1.34 -6.50 -19.62
CA ARG A 133 -0.32 -5.65 -20.26
C ARG A 133 1.10 -5.96 -19.81
N GLU A 134 1.30 -6.19 -18.52
CA GLU A 134 2.63 -6.30 -17.88
C GLU A 134 2.86 -7.65 -17.21
N GLY A 135 1.82 -8.48 -17.09
CA GLY A 135 1.89 -9.81 -16.51
C GLY A 135 1.92 -9.85 -14.98
N LEU A 136 2.09 -11.05 -14.43
CA LEU A 136 2.06 -11.31 -12.99
C LEU A 136 3.23 -10.69 -12.23
N GLN A 137 4.41 -10.63 -12.85
CA GLN A 137 5.62 -10.09 -12.22
C GLN A 137 5.47 -8.59 -11.89
N ALA A 138 4.70 -7.85 -12.69
CA ALA A 138 4.42 -6.45 -12.43
C ALA A 138 3.52 -6.24 -11.20
N LEU A 139 2.60 -7.16 -10.93
CA LEU A 139 1.75 -7.15 -9.73
C LEU A 139 2.54 -7.50 -8.47
N MET A 140 3.56 -8.36 -8.58
CA MET A 140 4.41 -8.75 -7.45
C MET A 140 5.65 -7.86 -7.28
N ARG A 141 5.78 -6.78 -8.07
CA ARG A 141 6.94 -5.90 -8.01
C ARG A 141 6.89 -5.09 -6.71
N GLY A 142 7.97 -5.17 -5.92
CA GLY A 142 8.06 -4.50 -4.62
C GLY A 142 7.55 -5.32 -3.43
N THR A 143 7.09 -6.57 -3.64
CA THR A 143 6.64 -7.46 -2.54
C THR A 143 7.71 -7.65 -1.47
N LEU A 144 8.97 -7.85 -1.89
CA LEU A 144 10.08 -8.04 -0.97
C LEU A 144 10.29 -6.81 -0.07
N ALA A 145 10.28 -5.61 -0.65
CA ALA A 145 10.42 -4.37 0.11
C ALA A 145 9.26 -4.19 1.11
N ARG A 146 8.03 -4.52 0.70
CA ARG A 146 6.86 -4.49 1.58
C ARG A 146 6.97 -5.51 2.72
N ALA A 147 7.32 -6.75 2.41
CA ALA A 147 7.46 -7.80 3.40
C ALA A 147 8.58 -7.49 4.41
N LEU A 148 9.72 -7.00 3.93
CA LEU A 148 10.85 -6.63 4.78
C LEU A 148 10.51 -5.48 5.74
N TRP A 149 9.68 -4.53 5.31
CA TRP A 149 9.20 -3.46 6.17
C TRP A 149 8.11 -3.93 7.15
N LEU A 150 7.14 -4.70 6.66
CA LEU A 150 5.93 -5.05 7.41
C LEU A 150 6.16 -6.17 8.43
N ALA A 151 6.92 -7.21 8.07
CA ALA A 151 7.17 -8.36 8.92
C ALA A 151 7.73 -7.98 10.31
N PRO A 152 8.83 -7.19 10.44
CA PRO A 152 9.32 -6.82 11.76
C PRO A 152 8.33 -5.95 12.54
N GLY A 153 7.61 -5.05 11.86
CA GLY A 153 6.58 -4.21 12.49
C GLY A 153 5.44 -5.01 13.11
N CYS A 154 4.94 -6.01 12.39
CA CYS A 154 3.90 -6.93 12.87
C CYS A 154 4.40 -7.79 14.05
N GLY A 155 5.61 -8.35 13.93
CA GLY A 155 6.21 -9.16 15.00
C GLY A 155 6.39 -8.39 16.30
N ILE A 156 6.91 -7.17 16.23
CA ILE A 156 7.10 -6.31 17.42
C ILE A 156 5.74 -5.97 18.03
N THR A 157 4.74 -5.61 17.20
CA THR A 157 3.42 -5.22 17.68
C THR A 157 2.74 -6.33 18.46
N ILE A 158 2.76 -7.56 17.94
CA ILE A 158 2.20 -8.73 18.64
C ILE A 158 2.97 -9.00 19.94
N THR A 159 4.30 -8.97 19.89
CA THR A 159 5.13 -9.23 21.07
C THR A 159 4.84 -8.21 22.18
N VAL A 160 4.74 -6.92 21.84
CA VAL A 160 4.39 -5.87 22.80
C VAL A 160 2.99 -6.09 23.36
N PHE A 161 2.01 -6.41 22.50
CA PHE A 161 0.64 -6.68 22.91
C PHE A 161 0.56 -7.81 23.94
N ASP A 162 1.24 -8.94 23.70
CA ASP A 162 1.22 -10.09 24.61
C ASP A 162 1.87 -9.75 25.96
N ASN A 163 2.98 -9.03 25.96
CA ASN A 163 3.64 -8.60 27.20
C ASN A 163 2.75 -7.65 28.01
N VAL A 164 2.11 -6.68 27.35
CA VAL A 164 1.18 -5.75 28.02
C VAL A 164 -0.04 -6.50 28.54
N ALA A 165 -0.59 -7.44 27.77
CA ALA A 165 -1.71 -8.26 28.21
C ALA A 165 -1.37 -9.10 29.45
N ALA A 166 -0.18 -9.71 29.49
CA ALA A 166 0.30 -10.47 30.65
C ALA A 166 0.44 -9.60 31.90
N LEU A 167 1.02 -8.39 31.75
CA LEU A 167 1.15 -7.45 32.86
C LEU A 167 -0.21 -7.03 33.44
N LEU A 168 -1.18 -6.74 32.57
CA LEU A 168 -2.52 -6.37 33.00
C LEU A 168 -3.23 -7.51 33.74
N GLN A 169 -3.00 -8.76 33.34
CA GLN A 169 -3.55 -9.93 34.02
C GLN A 169 -2.93 -10.16 35.40
N THR A 170 -1.64 -9.83 35.58
CA THR A 170 -1.00 -9.94 36.90
C THR A 170 -1.38 -8.80 37.86
N ALA A 171 -1.90 -7.69 37.34
CA ALA A 171 -2.27 -6.52 38.12
C ALA A 171 -3.73 -6.57 38.64
N ASN A 172 -4.51 -7.57 38.24
CA ASN A 172 -5.91 -7.77 38.61
C ASN A 172 -6.10 -9.07 39.37
#